data_AF-A0A183ATB6-F1
#
_entry.id   AF-A0A183ATB6-F1
#
_cell.length_a   1.000
_cell.length_b   1.000
_cell.length_c   1.000
_cell.angle_alpha   90.00
_cell.angle_beta   90.00
_cell.angle_gamma   90.00
#
_symmetry.space_group_name_H-M   'P 1'
#
loop_
_entity.id
_entity.type
_entity.pdbx_description
1 polymer ?
#
loop_
_entity_poly.entity_id
_entity_poly.type
_entity_poly.pdbx_seq_one_letter_code
_entity_poly.pdbx_strand_id
1 'polypeptide(L)'
;LIATSTLAWGVNFPAHLVIVKGTEYYDGETKRYVDYPITDVLQMMGRAGRPQFDDQGKAVIMVQDTKKTFYKRFLYEPFPVESCLLQVLPDHLNAEIVAGTISSMQEALDYLTWTFFFRRLMLNPSYYGLADCSSSSVSAYLSQIVLNACNQLVSSHCIQFATDRPDGLIYTEMGRLASFYYLSHKTIHLFVEKLRADCTTHDLLAILASAHEYALLPVRHNEDEMNQQLSKYVPLPAIGPMECPHTKTHLLLQAHFSRLDELPVADYVTDTRSVLDQATRILQAMLDTCTQCGWLTSSISCVLLMQMVAQGLWIEDAGSGLLQLPGLSANHLMCICRADGSLINSLPELLDYVACDPDRLNLMLQSELRPRVFSRLKEVIKRFPIVELSATLIGPDPSRKTKLGQNDTRAIELDRNGCSRGPSLSVYADTDYVLRVYVTRVNPNRRAAGWGSQLATVSDLVKAKSQDGWILILGTNESCNASGELLALKRVPPRAVTVGGKRSHAICLAFRLQSRGSPRTQHNLTLYLFSDSYVGLDQQIELQFESIPCEKGNNDESGEAESSW
;
A
#
# COMPACT_ATOMS: atom_id res chain seq x y z
N LEU A 1 -34.07 -22.45 -0.48
CA LEU A 1 -32.74 -21.80 -0.51
C LEU A 1 -31.88 -22.46 0.56
N ILE A 2 -30.68 -22.90 0.22
CA ILE A 2 -29.66 -23.30 1.20
C ILE A 2 -28.56 -22.25 1.09
N ALA A 3 -28.16 -21.67 2.21
CA ALA A 3 -27.20 -20.57 2.26
C ALA A 3 -26.12 -20.86 3.32
N THR A 4 -24.91 -20.35 3.09
CA THR A 4 -23.81 -20.39 4.05
C THR A 4 -24.04 -19.37 5.17
N SER A 5 -23.36 -19.55 6.31
CA SER A 5 -23.49 -18.66 7.47
C SER A 5 -23.13 -17.20 7.16
N THR A 6 -22.14 -16.98 6.30
CA THR A 6 -21.67 -15.64 5.88
C THR A 6 -22.74 -14.82 5.14
N LEU A 7 -23.73 -15.47 4.52
CA LEU A 7 -24.82 -14.80 3.82
C LEU A 7 -25.93 -14.28 4.75
N ALA A 8 -25.86 -14.59 6.06
CA ALA A 8 -26.84 -14.12 7.04
C ALA A 8 -27.00 -12.60 7.03
N TRP A 9 -25.91 -11.87 6.81
CA TRP A 9 -25.89 -10.40 6.75
C TRP A 9 -26.13 -9.86 5.33
N GLY A 10 -25.64 -10.55 4.31
CA GLY A 10 -25.57 -10.03 2.93
C GLY A 10 -26.82 -10.19 2.08
N VAL A 11 -27.84 -10.92 2.55
CA VAL A 11 -28.98 -11.32 1.71
C VAL A 11 -30.31 -10.92 2.35
N ASN A 12 -31.16 -10.22 1.58
CA ASN A 12 -32.48 -9.78 2.04
C ASN A 12 -33.61 -10.66 1.48
N PHE A 13 -33.58 -11.96 1.79
CA PHE A 13 -34.66 -12.90 1.45
C PHE A 13 -35.35 -13.39 2.72
N PRO A 14 -36.45 -12.76 3.15
CA PRO A 14 -37.23 -13.24 4.28
C PRO A 14 -37.95 -14.55 3.90
N ALA A 15 -38.05 -15.48 4.85
CA ALA A 15 -38.64 -16.80 4.65
C ALA A 15 -39.67 -17.12 5.74
N HIS A 16 -40.67 -17.95 5.44
CA HIS A 16 -41.63 -18.41 6.45
C HIS A 16 -40.97 -19.30 7.52
N LEU A 17 -40.10 -20.21 7.08
CA LEU A 17 -39.35 -21.14 7.92
C LEU A 17 -37.86 -20.98 7.65
N VAL A 18 -37.08 -20.75 8.71
CA VAL A 18 -35.61 -20.79 8.67
C VAL A 18 -35.13 -21.96 9.53
N ILE A 19 -34.21 -22.75 8.97
CA ILE A 19 -33.56 -23.85 9.70
C ILE A 19 -32.07 -23.52 9.79
N VAL A 20 -31.57 -23.32 11.01
CA VAL A 20 -30.15 -23.18 11.30
C VAL A 20 -29.60 -24.57 11.62
N LYS A 21 -28.87 -25.16 10.67
CA LYS A 21 -28.33 -26.52 10.79
C LYS A 21 -26.90 -26.46 11.32
N GLY A 22 -26.74 -26.69 12.63
CA GLY A 22 -25.45 -26.60 13.31
C GLY A 22 -25.12 -25.15 13.68
N THR A 23 -24.46 -24.97 14.83
CA THR A 23 -24.11 -23.64 15.36
C THR A 23 -22.62 -23.46 15.58
N GLU A 24 -21.82 -24.22 14.85
CA GLU A 24 -20.37 -24.24 14.96
C GLU A 24 -19.74 -24.16 13.57
N TYR A 25 -18.54 -23.61 13.52
CA TYR A 25 -17.68 -23.67 12.34
C TYR A 25 -16.29 -24.13 12.75
N TYR A 26 -15.56 -24.73 11.80
CA TYR A 26 -14.19 -25.15 12.05
C TYR A 26 -13.26 -23.94 11.94
N ASP A 27 -12.51 -23.67 13.00
CA ASP A 27 -11.44 -22.69 13.03
C ASP A 27 -10.10 -23.36 12.75
N GLY A 28 -9.45 -22.94 11.64
CA GLY A 28 -8.17 -23.51 11.21
C GLY A 28 -7.01 -23.14 12.11
N GLU A 29 -7.07 -21.99 12.80
CA GLU A 29 -5.98 -21.55 13.69
C GLU A 29 -5.92 -22.43 14.95
N THR A 30 -7.06 -22.62 15.61
CA THR A 30 -7.14 -23.44 16.84
C THR A 30 -7.37 -24.93 16.58
N LYS A 31 -7.63 -25.33 15.32
CA LYS A 31 -8.00 -26.68 14.87
C LYS A 31 -9.20 -27.26 15.61
N ARG A 32 -10.17 -26.41 15.95
CA ARG A 32 -11.33 -26.77 16.76
C ARG A 32 -12.60 -26.20 16.15
N TYR A 33 -13.73 -26.82 16.49
CA TYR A 33 -15.03 -26.24 16.22
C TYR A 33 -15.30 -25.13 17.23
N VAL A 34 -15.54 -23.92 16.72
CA VAL A 34 -15.87 -22.73 17.48
C VAL A 34 -17.34 -22.40 17.23
N ASP A 35 -18.02 -21.96 18.29
CA ASP A 35 -19.41 -21.53 18.20
C ASP A 35 -19.57 -20.29 17.33
N TYR A 36 -20.65 -20.23 16.57
CA TYR A 36 -21.03 -18.98 15.93
C TYR A 36 -21.29 -17.90 16.98
N PRO A 37 -20.88 -16.65 16.71
CA PRO A 37 -21.36 -15.49 17.46
C PRO A 37 -22.88 -15.53 17.54
N ILE A 38 -23.43 -15.32 18.73
CA ILE A 38 -24.89 -15.35 18.94
C ILE A 38 -25.62 -14.36 18.04
N THR A 39 -24.96 -13.24 17.71
CA THR A 39 -25.46 -12.21 16.78
C THR A 39 -25.71 -12.77 15.39
N ASP A 40 -24.87 -13.68 14.90
CA ASP A 40 -25.03 -14.31 13.60
C ASP A 40 -26.21 -15.29 13.61
N VAL A 41 -26.35 -16.07 14.69
CA VAL A 41 -27.49 -16.98 14.87
C VAL A 41 -28.80 -16.20 14.98
N LEU A 42 -28.80 -15.09 15.74
CA LEU A 42 -29.94 -14.17 15.83
C LEU A 42 -30.27 -13.56 14.47
N GLN A 43 -29.26 -13.18 13.69
CA GLN A 43 -29.46 -12.65 12.34
C GLN A 43 -30.04 -13.68 11.37
N MET A 44 -29.54 -14.94 11.42
CA MET A 44 -30.11 -16.06 10.65
C MET A 44 -31.57 -16.29 11.03
N MET A 45 -31.85 -16.38 12.33
CA MET A 45 -33.21 -16.53 12.86
C MET A 45 -34.11 -15.36 12.44
N GLY A 46 -33.60 -14.13 12.44
CA GLY A 46 -34.32 -12.92 12.07
C GLY A 46 -34.76 -12.87 10.60
N ARG A 47 -34.27 -13.79 9.76
CA ARG A 47 -34.81 -13.99 8.39
C ARG A 47 -36.14 -14.75 8.39
N ALA A 48 -36.54 -15.35 9.52
CA ALA A 48 -37.83 -16.00 9.67
C ALA A 48 -38.93 -14.96 9.92
N GLY A 49 -39.89 -14.88 9.02
CA GLY A 49 -41.01 -13.95 9.06
C GLY A 49 -41.08 -13.11 7.79
N ARG A 50 -42.25 -13.10 7.17
CA ARG A 50 -42.56 -12.28 5.99
C ARG A 50 -43.70 -11.33 6.35
N PRO A 51 -43.38 -10.10 6.80
CA PRO A 51 -44.41 -9.10 7.07
C PRO A 51 -45.34 -8.98 5.86
N GLN A 52 -46.64 -8.85 6.10
CA GLN A 52 -47.72 -8.79 5.08
C GLN A 52 -48.13 -10.12 4.43
N PHE A 53 -47.33 -11.19 4.53
CA PHE A 53 -47.65 -12.49 3.89
C PHE A 53 -48.00 -13.59 4.89
N ASP A 54 -47.33 -13.61 6.04
CA ASP A 54 -47.50 -14.65 7.06
C ASP A 54 -47.89 -14.04 8.41
N ASP A 55 -48.76 -14.73 9.16
CA ASP A 55 -49.12 -14.35 10.54
C ASP A 55 -48.05 -14.72 11.57
N GLN A 56 -47.16 -15.66 11.21
CA GLN A 56 -46.08 -16.14 12.06
C GLN A 56 -44.85 -16.52 11.23
N GLY A 57 -43.65 -16.25 11.76
CA GLY A 57 -42.39 -16.79 11.29
C GLY A 57 -41.93 -17.94 12.19
N LYS A 58 -41.37 -19.00 11.61
CA LYS A 58 -40.84 -20.15 12.36
C LYS A 58 -39.34 -20.28 12.17
N ALA A 59 -38.61 -20.47 13.26
CA ALA A 59 -37.19 -20.75 13.22
C ALA A 59 -36.89 -22.05 13.98
N VAL A 60 -36.09 -22.92 13.37
CA VAL A 60 -35.63 -24.18 13.96
C VAL A 60 -34.11 -24.13 14.03
N ILE A 61 -33.57 -24.15 15.24
CA ILE A 61 -32.12 -24.14 15.46
C ILE A 61 -31.71 -25.53 15.93
N MET A 62 -30.91 -26.21 15.12
CA MET A 62 -30.38 -27.54 15.41
C MET A 62 -29.01 -27.38 16.07
N VAL A 63 -28.94 -27.67 17.37
CA VAL A 63 -27.74 -27.50 18.20
C VAL A 63 -27.41 -28.80 18.94
N GLN A 64 -26.16 -28.95 19.39
CA GLN A 64 -25.80 -30.02 20.30
C GLN A 64 -26.55 -29.87 21.65
N ASP A 65 -26.99 -30.98 22.24
CA ASP A 65 -27.85 -30.96 23.44
C ASP A 65 -27.25 -30.14 24.60
N THR A 66 -25.93 -30.21 24.78
CA THR A 66 -25.16 -29.41 25.76
C THR A 66 -25.34 -27.90 25.61
N LYS A 67 -25.55 -27.41 24.38
CA LYS A 67 -25.68 -25.97 24.04
C LYS A 67 -27.13 -25.50 23.98
N LYS A 68 -28.09 -26.43 24.05
CA LYS A 68 -29.52 -26.12 23.96
C LYS A 68 -29.98 -25.11 25.01
N THR A 69 -29.53 -25.26 26.25
CA THR A 69 -29.90 -24.36 27.36
C THR A 69 -29.31 -22.96 27.15
N PHE A 70 -28.09 -22.86 26.63
CA PHE A 70 -27.45 -21.59 26.29
C PHE A 70 -28.26 -20.83 25.24
N TYR A 71 -28.54 -21.45 24.09
CA TYR A 71 -29.33 -20.82 23.04
C TYR A 71 -30.75 -20.50 23.50
N LYS A 72 -31.41 -21.42 24.22
CA LYS A 72 -32.75 -21.15 24.77
C LYS A 72 -32.76 -19.89 25.63
N ARG A 73 -31.77 -19.71 26.50
CA ARG A 73 -31.70 -18.52 27.36
C ARG A 73 -31.53 -17.24 26.54
N PHE A 74 -30.53 -17.18 25.66
CA PHE A 74 -30.17 -15.96 24.92
C PHE A 74 -31.06 -15.63 23.71
N LEU A 75 -31.98 -16.51 23.34
CA LEU A 75 -33.03 -16.21 22.36
C LEU A 75 -34.23 -15.50 22.99
N TYR A 76 -34.49 -15.72 24.29
CA TYR A 76 -35.62 -15.13 25.00
C TYR A 76 -35.20 -14.00 25.96
N GLU A 77 -33.94 -13.98 26.39
CA GLU A 77 -33.33 -12.91 27.19
C GLU A 77 -32.37 -12.08 26.33
N PRO A 78 -32.28 -10.75 26.53
CA PRO A 78 -31.33 -9.92 25.82
C PRO A 78 -29.88 -10.33 26.14
N PHE A 79 -29.02 -10.37 25.12
CA PHE A 79 -27.62 -10.75 25.27
C PHE A 79 -26.79 -9.62 25.91
N PRO A 80 -26.01 -9.89 26.99
CA PRO A 80 -25.14 -8.89 27.58
C PRO A 80 -23.97 -8.58 26.63
N VAL A 81 -23.78 -7.30 26.31
CA VAL A 81 -22.69 -6.84 25.45
C VAL A 81 -21.57 -6.25 26.31
N GLU A 82 -20.35 -6.74 26.09
CA GLU A 82 -19.13 -6.26 26.73
C GLU A 82 -18.18 -5.62 25.71
N SER A 83 -17.32 -4.70 26.15
CA SER A 83 -16.31 -4.09 25.28
C SER A 83 -15.08 -4.99 25.09
N CYS A 84 -14.56 -5.06 23.85
CA CYS A 84 -13.29 -5.69 23.48
C CYS A 84 -12.17 -4.68 23.18
N LEU A 85 -12.35 -3.40 23.53
CA LEU A 85 -11.42 -2.30 23.18
C LEU A 85 -9.97 -2.58 23.62
N LEU A 86 -9.77 -3.25 24.75
CA LEU A 86 -8.44 -3.53 25.30
C LEU A 86 -7.51 -4.29 24.36
N GLN A 87 -8.07 -5.12 23.46
CA GLN A 87 -7.28 -5.92 22.52
C GLN A 87 -6.65 -5.09 21.39
N VAL A 88 -7.28 -3.96 21.05
CA VAL A 88 -6.91 -3.07 19.95
C VAL A 88 -6.56 -1.65 20.42
N LEU A 89 -6.48 -1.45 21.75
CA LEU A 89 -6.23 -0.16 22.36
C LEU A 89 -4.93 0.53 21.88
N PRO A 90 -3.79 -0.18 21.68
CA PRO A 90 -2.58 0.46 21.17
C PRO A 90 -2.80 1.20 19.84
N ASP A 91 -3.53 0.60 18.89
CA ASP A 91 -3.76 1.20 17.58
C ASP A 91 -4.62 2.49 17.68
N HIS A 92 -5.64 2.48 18.53
CA HIS A 92 -6.46 3.66 18.80
C HIS A 92 -5.68 4.78 19.51
N LEU A 93 -4.89 4.43 20.52
CA LEU A 93 -4.05 5.41 21.22
C LEU A 93 -3.04 6.04 20.27
N ASN A 94 -2.37 5.26 19.42
CA ASN A 94 -1.46 5.78 18.41
C ASN A 94 -2.17 6.77 17.47
N ALA A 95 -3.37 6.43 17.00
CA ALA A 95 -4.14 7.30 16.12
C ALA A 95 -4.50 8.65 16.77
N GLU A 96 -4.93 8.64 18.03
CA GLU A 96 -5.29 9.85 18.78
C GLU A 96 -4.07 10.69 19.18
N ILE A 97 -2.91 10.06 19.45
CA ILE A 97 -1.64 10.76 19.68
C ILE A 97 -1.18 11.46 18.40
N VAL A 98 -1.27 10.79 17.25
CA VAL A 98 -0.96 11.38 15.94
C VAL A 98 -1.92 12.51 15.57
N ALA A 99 -3.21 12.37 15.92
CA ALA A 99 -4.21 13.42 15.71
C ALA A 99 -3.99 14.65 16.62
N GLY A 100 -3.20 14.52 17.68
CA GLY A 100 -2.97 15.55 18.69
C GLY A 100 -4.07 15.67 19.74
N THR A 101 -5.02 14.72 19.79
CA THR A 101 -6.04 14.64 20.84
C THR A 101 -5.43 14.23 22.19
N ILE A 102 -4.42 13.35 22.14
CA ILE A 102 -3.71 12.84 23.32
C ILE A 102 -2.24 13.27 23.23
N SER A 103 -1.81 14.08 24.19
CA SER A 103 -0.44 14.57 24.33
C SER A 103 0.23 14.13 25.64
N SER A 104 -0.54 13.55 26.57
CA SER A 104 -0.05 13.08 27.87
C SER A 104 -0.74 11.81 28.36
N MET A 105 -0.11 11.12 29.32
CA MET A 105 -0.70 9.95 29.98
C MET A 105 -2.03 10.25 30.66
N GLN A 106 -2.21 11.45 31.22
CA GLN A 106 -3.48 11.86 31.85
C GLN A 106 -4.59 11.99 30.80
N GLU A 107 -4.31 12.62 29.65
CA GLU A 107 -5.29 12.74 28.56
C GLU A 107 -5.68 11.37 27.98
N ALA A 108 -4.77 10.40 27.98
CA ALA A 108 -5.08 9.02 27.59
C ALA A 108 -6.03 8.34 28.59
N LEU A 109 -5.89 8.60 29.89
CA LEU A 109 -6.84 8.13 30.90
C LEU A 109 -8.20 8.78 30.72
N ASP A 110 -8.21 10.10 30.51
CA ASP A 110 -9.44 10.86 30.26
C ASP A 110 -10.16 10.33 29.01
N TYR A 111 -9.42 10.05 27.93
CA TYR A 111 -9.95 9.41 26.71
C TYR A 111 -10.68 8.10 27.01
N LEU A 112 -10.09 7.22 27.83
CA LEU A 112 -10.74 5.95 28.21
C LEU A 112 -12.07 6.17 28.92
N THR A 113 -12.24 7.25 29.70
CA THR A 113 -13.50 7.51 30.42
C THR A 113 -14.70 7.75 29.48
N TRP A 114 -14.44 8.19 28.24
CA TRP A 114 -15.47 8.41 27.21
C TRP A 114 -15.94 7.12 26.53
N THR A 115 -15.27 6.00 26.76
CA THR A 115 -15.50 4.76 26.03
C THR A 115 -16.61 3.91 26.65
N PHE A 116 -17.24 3.05 25.84
CA PHE A 116 -18.15 2.02 26.33
C PHE A 116 -17.46 1.04 27.29
N PHE A 117 -16.15 0.82 27.12
CA PHE A 117 -15.34 0.01 28.03
C PHE A 117 -15.40 0.54 29.46
N PHE A 118 -15.19 1.84 29.68
CA PHE A 118 -15.23 2.41 31.04
C PHE A 118 -16.61 2.26 31.70
N ARG A 119 -17.69 2.44 30.92
CA ARG A 119 -19.07 2.19 31.39
C ARG A 119 -19.26 0.74 31.85
N ARG A 120 -18.74 -0.23 31.09
CA ARG A 120 -18.86 -1.67 31.41
C ARG A 120 -17.94 -2.11 32.53
N LEU A 121 -16.75 -1.53 32.65
CA LEU A 121 -15.81 -1.79 33.75
C LEU A 121 -16.47 -1.56 35.12
N MET A 122 -17.26 -0.50 35.25
CA MET A 122 -17.98 -0.18 36.50
C MET A 122 -19.15 -1.13 36.80
N LEU A 123 -19.74 -1.75 35.78
CA LEU A 123 -20.91 -2.63 35.90
C LEU A 123 -20.54 -4.11 36.07
N ASN A 124 -19.46 -4.54 35.43
CA ASN A 124 -18.99 -5.93 35.43
C ASN A 124 -17.45 -5.98 35.51
N PRO A 125 -16.85 -5.55 36.64
CA PRO A 125 -15.39 -5.44 36.80
C PRO A 125 -14.69 -6.79 36.65
N SER A 126 -15.32 -7.87 37.13
CA SER A 126 -14.74 -9.21 37.12
C SER A 126 -14.51 -9.75 35.71
N TYR A 127 -15.31 -9.34 34.72
CA TYR A 127 -15.10 -9.68 33.31
C TYR A 127 -13.77 -9.13 32.77
N TYR A 128 -13.36 -7.97 33.26
CA TYR A 128 -12.12 -7.30 32.88
C TYR A 128 -10.93 -7.67 33.79
N GLY A 129 -11.13 -8.57 34.74
CA GLY A 129 -10.10 -8.98 35.70
C GLY A 129 -9.88 -7.99 36.84
N LEU A 130 -10.82 -7.07 37.09
CA LEU A 130 -10.79 -6.15 38.23
C LEU A 130 -11.56 -6.75 39.41
N ALA A 131 -10.94 -6.78 40.60
CA ALA A 131 -11.51 -7.38 41.80
C ALA A 131 -12.50 -6.45 42.52
N ASP A 132 -12.23 -5.15 42.54
CA ASP A 132 -13.03 -4.15 43.25
C ASP A 132 -13.23 -2.86 42.44
N CYS A 133 -14.42 -2.27 42.55
CA CYS A 133 -14.76 -0.99 41.89
C CYS A 133 -14.41 0.22 42.76
N SER A 134 -13.43 0.14 43.65
CA SER A 134 -12.98 1.32 44.39
C SER A 134 -12.33 2.32 43.43
N SER A 135 -12.48 3.62 43.69
CA SER A 135 -11.93 4.66 42.81
C SER A 135 -10.40 4.54 42.66
N SER A 136 -9.70 4.15 43.73
CA SER A 136 -8.26 3.87 43.70
C SER A 136 -7.90 2.69 42.81
N SER A 137 -8.63 1.58 42.90
CA SER A 137 -8.34 0.37 42.10
C SER A 137 -8.67 0.57 40.63
N VAL A 138 -9.78 1.24 40.32
CA VAL A 138 -10.15 1.57 38.93
C VAL A 138 -9.09 2.48 38.29
N SER A 139 -8.68 3.54 38.97
CA SER A 139 -7.63 4.44 38.45
C SER A 139 -6.30 3.69 38.24
N ALA A 140 -5.87 2.89 39.22
CA ALA A 140 -4.64 2.10 39.10
C ALA A 140 -4.70 1.11 37.92
N TYR A 141 -5.83 0.45 37.73
CA TYR A 141 -6.06 -0.48 36.62
C TYR A 141 -6.04 0.23 35.25
N LEU A 142 -6.71 1.38 35.12
CA LEU A 142 -6.68 2.17 33.88
C LEU A 142 -5.28 2.69 33.58
N SER A 143 -4.55 3.18 34.58
CA SER A 143 -3.14 3.60 34.44
C SER A 143 -2.26 2.45 33.97
N GLN A 144 -2.45 1.25 34.50
CA GLN A 144 -1.71 0.06 34.06
C GLN A 144 -2.03 -0.31 32.61
N ILE A 145 -3.29 -0.27 32.20
CA ILE A 145 -3.71 -0.54 30.82
C ILE A 145 -3.07 0.45 29.84
N VAL A 146 -3.17 1.75 30.14
CA VAL A 146 -2.59 2.79 29.28
C VAL A 146 -1.08 2.64 29.21
N LEU A 147 -0.41 2.43 30.34
CA LEU A 147 1.04 2.22 30.38
C LEU A 147 1.46 1.00 29.55
N ASN A 148 0.75 -0.12 29.67
CA ASN A 148 1.02 -1.33 28.88
C ASN A 148 0.83 -1.09 27.38
N ALA A 149 -0.23 -0.37 26.98
CA ALA A 149 -0.47 -0.04 25.59
C ALA A 149 0.62 0.92 25.03
N CYS A 150 1.00 1.94 25.79
CA CYS A 150 2.11 2.83 25.45
C CYS A 150 3.44 2.06 25.31
N ASN A 151 3.73 1.13 26.22
CA ASN A 151 4.93 0.30 26.15
C ASN A 151 4.97 -0.57 24.88
N GLN A 152 3.83 -1.11 24.44
CA GLN A 152 3.73 -1.85 23.16
C GLN A 152 3.95 -0.94 21.95
N LEU A 153 3.47 0.30 21.99
CA LEU A 153 3.70 1.28 20.93
C LEU A 153 5.16 1.74 20.89
N VAL A 154 5.80 1.89 22.05
CA VAL A 154 7.24 2.20 22.15
C VAL A 154 8.07 1.04 21.60
N SER A 155 7.75 -0.22 21.95
CA SER A 155 8.46 -1.39 21.39
C SER A 155 8.25 -1.53 19.88
N SER A 156 7.13 -1.01 19.36
CA SER A 156 6.83 -0.95 17.93
C SER A 156 7.37 0.31 17.25
N HIS A 157 8.16 1.12 17.97
CA HIS A 157 8.72 2.39 17.50
C HIS A 157 7.69 3.43 17.01
N CYS A 158 6.42 3.32 17.41
CA CYS A 158 5.34 4.20 16.97
C CYS A 158 5.24 5.50 17.79
N ILE A 159 5.61 5.44 19.08
CA ILE A 159 5.61 6.60 19.98
C ILE A 159 6.91 6.66 20.79
N GLN A 160 7.18 7.81 21.39
CA GLN A 160 8.27 8.06 22.33
C GLN A 160 7.75 8.90 23.50
N PHE A 161 8.34 8.70 24.68
CA PHE A 161 8.12 9.59 25.82
C PHE A 161 8.91 10.89 25.63
N ALA A 162 8.31 12.02 25.95
CA ALA A 162 8.95 13.33 25.80
C ALA A 162 10.12 13.48 26.78
N THR A 163 11.26 13.98 26.30
CA THR A 163 12.45 14.23 27.14
C THR A 163 12.19 15.32 28.18
N ASP A 164 11.41 16.34 27.82
CA ASP A 164 11.17 17.53 28.64
C ASP A 164 10.06 17.31 29.69
N ARG A 165 9.20 16.31 29.49
CA ARG A 165 8.05 16.01 30.34
C ARG A 165 7.89 14.50 30.47
N PRO A 166 8.06 13.92 31.68
CA PRO A 166 8.03 12.46 31.85
C PRO A 166 6.69 11.82 31.44
N ASP A 167 5.58 12.58 31.53
CA ASP A 167 4.24 12.11 31.17
C ASP A 167 3.83 12.48 29.72
N GLY A 168 4.71 13.17 28.98
CA GLY A 168 4.43 13.62 27.62
C GLY A 168 4.59 12.50 26.60
N LEU A 169 3.65 12.42 25.66
CA LEU A 169 3.64 11.43 24.58
C LEU A 169 3.86 12.12 23.23
N ILE A 170 4.82 11.64 22.45
CA ILE A 170 5.16 12.16 21.12
C ILE A 170 5.09 11.00 20.13
N TYR A 171 4.42 11.20 18.99
CA TYR A 171 4.40 10.22 17.91
C TYR A 171 5.71 10.25 17.11
N THR A 172 6.12 9.12 16.56
CA THR A 172 7.21 9.04 15.59
C THR A 172 6.66 9.04 14.16
N GLU A 173 7.53 9.17 13.16
CA GLU A 173 7.12 8.99 11.76
C GLU A 173 6.49 7.61 11.52
N MET A 174 6.95 6.57 12.20
CA MET A 174 6.37 5.22 12.09
C MET A 174 4.94 5.17 12.64
N GLY A 175 4.69 5.82 13.78
CA GLY A 175 3.33 5.96 14.33
C GLY A 175 2.41 6.77 13.42
N ARG A 176 2.94 7.82 12.79
CA ARG A 176 2.23 8.62 11.78
C ARG A 176 1.84 7.78 10.57
N LEU A 177 2.74 6.92 10.07
CA LEU A 177 2.45 6.01 8.96
C LEU A 177 1.40 4.96 9.33
N ALA A 178 1.47 4.40 10.54
CA ALA A 178 0.46 3.44 11.03
C ALA A 178 -0.95 4.06 11.02
N SER A 179 -1.07 5.27 11.59
CA SER A 179 -2.34 6.01 11.64
C SER A 179 -2.83 6.40 10.24
N PHE A 180 -1.94 6.91 9.37
CA PHE A 180 -2.29 7.37 8.03
C PHE A 180 -2.80 6.24 7.12
N TYR A 181 -2.17 5.07 7.16
CA TYR A 181 -2.56 3.90 6.36
C TYR A 181 -3.53 2.94 7.06
N TYR A 182 -3.94 3.29 8.29
CA TYR A 182 -4.85 2.52 9.13
C TYR A 182 -4.33 1.09 9.41
N LEU A 183 -3.02 0.96 9.60
CA LEU A 183 -2.34 -0.32 9.85
C LEU A 183 -2.15 -0.55 11.35
N SER A 184 -2.09 -1.82 11.74
CA SER A 184 -1.75 -2.15 13.12
C SER A 184 -0.28 -1.83 13.41
N HIS A 185 0.01 -1.38 14.63
CA HIS A 185 1.36 -1.12 15.11
C HIS A 185 2.27 -2.34 15.00
N LYS A 186 1.70 -3.55 15.05
CA LYS A 186 2.42 -4.83 14.87
C LYS A 186 2.98 -4.98 13.45
N THR A 187 2.25 -4.52 12.44
CA THR A 187 2.73 -4.52 11.03
C THR A 187 3.86 -3.52 10.84
N ILE A 188 3.79 -2.37 11.51
CA ILE A 188 4.89 -1.40 11.52
C ILE A 188 6.12 -1.95 12.25
N HIS A 189 5.93 -2.65 13.37
CA HIS A 189 7.01 -3.34 14.05
C HIS A 189 7.69 -4.37 13.13
N LEU A 190 6.91 -5.18 12.41
CA LEU A 190 7.42 -6.10 11.39
C LEU A 190 8.27 -5.37 10.33
N PHE A 191 7.82 -4.22 9.86
CA PHE A 191 8.58 -3.42 8.88
C PHE A 191 9.92 -2.96 9.44
N VAL A 192 9.96 -2.48 10.67
CA VAL A 192 11.20 -2.04 11.32
C VAL A 192 12.17 -3.22 11.53
N GLU A 193 11.67 -4.41 11.84
CA GLU A 193 12.52 -5.59 12.06
C GLU A 193 13.04 -6.24 10.78
N LYS A 194 12.20 -6.29 9.72
CA LYS A 194 12.47 -7.11 8.53
C LYS A 194 12.95 -6.31 7.32
N LEU A 195 12.57 -5.03 7.18
CA LEU A 195 13.03 -4.25 6.04
C LEU A 195 14.51 -3.91 6.17
N ARG A 196 15.22 -4.00 5.05
CA ARG A 196 16.63 -3.69 4.86
C ARG A 196 16.79 -2.77 3.65
N ALA A 197 18.00 -2.26 3.43
CA ALA A 197 18.29 -1.37 2.30
C ALA A 197 18.32 -2.08 0.93
N ASP A 198 18.52 -3.41 0.94
CA ASP A 198 18.76 -4.28 -0.20
C ASP A 198 17.65 -5.33 -0.42
N CYS A 199 16.43 -5.07 0.06
CA CYS A 199 15.31 -6.00 -0.09
C CYS A 199 14.92 -6.18 -1.57
N THR A 200 14.80 -7.44 -1.98
CA THR A 200 14.27 -7.80 -3.31
C THR A 200 12.75 -7.78 -3.33
N THR A 201 12.15 -7.84 -4.51
CA THR A 201 10.69 -8.00 -4.69
C THR A 201 10.16 -9.25 -3.99
N HIS A 202 10.94 -10.35 -3.95
CA HIS A 202 10.58 -11.58 -3.25
C HIS A 202 10.61 -11.42 -1.73
N ASP A 203 11.62 -10.74 -1.17
CA ASP A 203 11.70 -10.46 0.26
C ASP A 203 10.51 -9.59 0.71
N LEU A 204 10.22 -8.54 -0.07
CA LEU A 204 9.10 -7.64 0.18
C LEU A 204 7.75 -8.36 0.06
N LEU A 205 7.62 -9.34 -0.84
CA LEU A 205 6.43 -10.18 -0.94
C LEU A 205 6.24 -11.05 0.31
N ALA A 206 7.30 -11.63 0.85
CA ALA A 206 7.25 -12.40 2.10
C ALA A 206 6.88 -11.49 3.30
N ILE A 207 7.45 -10.28 3.36
CA ILE A 207 7.12 -9.27 4.38
C ILE A 207 5.65 -8.84 4.27
N LEU A 208 5.17 -8.56 3.06
CA LEU A 208 3.76 -8.23 2.80
C LEU A 208 2.83 -9.33 3.30
N ALA A 209 3.09 -10.59 2.96
CA ALA A 209 2.25 -11.72 3.38
C ALA A 209 2.24 -11.93 4.91
N SER A 210 3.31 -11.52 5.59
CA SER A 210 3.47 -11.64 7.05
C SER A 210 2.81 -10.50 7.84
N ALA A 211 2.18 -9.52 7.17
CA ALA A 211 1.51 -8.39 7.82
C ALA A 211 0.35 -8.84 8.72
N HIS A 212 0.14 -8.14 9.85
CA HIS A 212 -0.87 -8.50 10.86
C HIS A 212 -2.30 -8.42 10.32
N GLU A 213 -2.54 -7.61 9.29
CA GLU A 213 -3.82 -7.49 8.60
C GLU A 213 -4.29 -8.82 7.98
N TYR A 214 -3.37 -9.75 7.71
CA TYR A 214 -3.67 -11.07 7.17
C TYR A 214 -3.78 -12.16 8.24
N ALA A 215 -3.58 -11.84 9.51
CA ALA A 215 -3.63 -12.83 10.61
C ALA A 215 -5.02 -13.50 10.72
N LEU A 216 -6.09 -12.79 10.32
CA LEU A 216 -7.46 -13.29 10.37
C LEU A 216 -7.94 -13.86 9.02
N LEU A 217 -7.06 -14.06 8.04
CA LEU A 217 -7.45 -14.71 6.79
C LEU A 217 -7.89 -16.16 7.08
N PRO A 218 -9.09 -16.59 6.66
CA PRO A 218 -9.62 -17.88 7.04
C PRO A 218 -8.80 -19.00 6.41
N VAL A 219 -8.40 -19.97 7.23
CA VAL A 219 -7.88 -21.26 6.79
C VAL A 219 -8.92 -22.32 7.17
N ARG A 220 -9.59 -22.88 6.16
CA ARG A 220 -10.72 -23.82 6.35
C ARG A 220 -10.19 -25.25 6.49
N HIS A 221 -11.08 -26.16 6.87
CA HIS A 221 -10.74 -27.57 7.02
C HIS A 221 -10.23 -28.16 5.68
N ASN A 222 -9.13 -28.92 5.73
CA ASN A 222 -8.43 -29.52 4.59
C ASN A 222 -7.78 -28.54 3.61
N GLU A 223 -7.77 -27.24 3.91
CA GLU A 223 -7.05 -26.26 3.08
C GLU A 223 -5.53 -26.37 3.21
N ASP A 224 -5.01 -27.03 4.25
CA ASP A 224 -3.59 -27.33 4.41
C ASP A 224 -3.06 -28.25 3.31
N GLU A 225 -3.81 -29.29 2.95
CA GLU A 225 -3.49 -30.16 1.81
C GLU A 225 -3.61 -29.41 0.48
N MET A 226 -4.64 -28.57 0.33
CA MET A 226 -4.84 -27.74 -0.87
C MET A 226 -3.71 -26.70 -1.02
N ASN A 227 -3.28 -26.07 0.07
CA ASN A 227 -2.16 -25.15 0.10
C ASN A 227 -0.86 -25.85 -0.27
N GLN A 228 -0.66 -27.10 0.19
CA GLN A 228 0.50 -27.92 -0.19
C GLN A 228 0.47 -28.31 -1.69
N GLN A 229 -0.70 -28.50 -2.28
CA GLN A 229 -0.82 -28.72 -3.72
C GLN A 229 -0.54 -27.43 -4.50
N LEU A 230 -1.13 -26.31 -4.07
CA LEU A 230 -0.92 -24.99 -4.68
C LEU A 230 0.55 -24.57 -4.64
N SER A 231 1.27 -24.88 -3.55
CA SER A 231 2.69 -24.54 -3.40
C SER A 231 3.59 -25.19 -4.46
N LYS A 232 3.13 -26.23 -5.16
CA LYS A 232 3.89 -26.89 -6.25
C LYS A 232 3.77 -26.15 -7.59
N TYR A 233 2.76 -25.31 -7.75
CA TYR A 233 2.47 -24.59 -8.98
C TYR A 233 2.96 -23.14 -8.96
N VAL A 234 3.41 -22.65 -7.81
CA VAL A 234 3.94 -21.29 -7.64
C VAL A 234 5.47 -21.32 -7.53
N PRO A 235 6.17 -20.25 -7.97
CA PRO A 235 7.62 -20.28 -8.12
C PRO A 235 8.39 -20.22 -6.79
N LEU A 236 7.87 -19.53 -5.77
CA LEU A 236 8.57 -19.34 -4.50
C LEU A 236 8.09 -20.32 -3.43
N PRO A 237 9.00 -20.80 -2.57
CA PRO A 237 8.65 -21.70 -1.47
C PRO A 237 7.70 -21.02 -0.47
N ALA A 238 6.93 -21.85 0.23
CA ALA A 238 6.09 -21.37 1.33
C ALA A 238 6.94 -20.78 2.47
N ILE A 239 6.48 -19.67 3.05
CA ILE A 239 7.17 -18.96 4.13
C ILE A 239 7.01 -19.62 5.52
N GLY A 240 6.10 -20.58 5.64
CA GLY A 240 5.74 -21.20 6.92
C GLY A 240 4.84 -22.42 6.75
N PRO A 241 4.17 -22.87 7.83
CA PRO A 241 3.29 -24.02 7.79
C PRO A 241 2.03 -23.75 6.96
N MET A 242 1.51 -24.76 6.27
CA MET A 242 0.37 -24.64 5.33
C MET A 242 -0.96 -24.26 6.01
N GLU A 243 -1.01 -24.39 7.32
CA GLU A 243 -2.16 -24.02 8.16
C GLU A 243 -2.14 -22.53 8.55
N CYS A 244 -1.02 -21.83 8.33
CA CYS A 244 -0.87 -20.45 8.73
C CYS A 244 -1.53 -19.49 7.72
N PRO A 245 -2.37 -18.53 8.18
CA PRO A 245 -2.97 -17.50 7.34
C PRO A 245 -1.95 -16.74 6.47
N HIS A 246 -0.80 -16.38 7.03
CA HIS A 246 0.27 -15.69 6.30
C HIS A 246 0.85 -16.54 5.16
N THR A 247 0.98 -17.85 5.37
CA THR A 247 1.46 -18.77 4.33
C THR A 247 0.44 -18.87 3.20
N LYS A 248 -0.85 -18.98 3.55
CA LYS A 248 -1.93 -18.93 2.56
C LYS A 248 -1.90 -17.63 1.76
N THR A 249 -1.78 -16.47 2.41
CA THR A 249 -1.64 -15.16 1.75
C THR A 249 -0.48 -15.14 0.75
N HIS A 250 0.68 -15.65 1.16
CA HIS A 250 1.85 -15.73 0.29
C HIS A 250 1.59 -16.56 -0.97
N LEU A 251 0.95 -17.73 -0.82
CA LEU A 251 0.60 -18.59 -1.96
C LEU A 251 -0.45 -17.94 -2.87
N LEU A 252 -1.46 -17.27 -2.30
CA LEU A 252 -2.51 -16.59 -3.07
C LEU A 252 -1.96 -15.41 -3.89
N LEU A 253 -1.03 -14.63 -3.32
CA LEU A 253 -0.37 -13.54 -4.04
C LEU A 253 0.46 -14.08 -5.21
N GLN A 254 1.22 -15.16 -4.99
CA GLN A 254 1.97 -15.80 -6.07
C GLN A 254 1.04 -16.38 -7.15
N ALA A 255 -0.04 -17.05 -6.76
CA ALA A 255 -1.03 -17.58 -7.70
C ALA A 255 -1.66 -16.48 -8.56
N HIS A 256 -1.89 -15.29 -7.97
CA HIS A 256 -2.35 -14.09 -8.68
C HIS A 256 -1.30 -13.57 -9.68
N PHE A 257 -0.02 -13.53 -9.31
CA PHE A 257 1.06 -13.10 -10.20
C PHE A 257 1.29 -14.08 -11.36
N SER A 258 1.14 -15.39 -11.10
CA SER A 258 1.25 -16.44 -12.11
C SER A 258 -0.02 -16.61 -12.96
N ARG A 259 -1.11 -15.89 -12.64
CA ARG A 259 -2.42 -15.98 -13.32
C ARG A 259 -2.89 -17.43 -13.50
N LEU A 260 -2.83 -18.22 -12.42
CA LEU A 260 -3.30 -19.60 -12.47
C LEU A 260 -4.79 -19.64 -12.85
N ASP A 261 -5.13 -20.33 -13.94
CA ASP A 261 -6.49 -20.40 -14.49
C ASP A 261 -7.47 -21.09 -13.51
N GLU A 262 -6.96 -22.02 -12.70
CA GLU A 262 -7.75 -22.80 -11.76
C GLU A 262 -7.18 -22.67 -10.34
N LEU A 263 -7.93 -21.98 -9.48
CA LEU A 263 -7.74 -22.07 -8.03
C LEU A 263 -8.50 -23.28 -7.48
N PRO A 264 -8.03 -23.93 -6.39
CA PRO A 264 -8.59 -25.20 -5.92
C PRO A 264 -10.10 -25.15 -5.64
N VAL A 265 -10.58 -24.03 -5.09
CA VAL A 265 -11.98 -23.81 -4.71
C VAL A 265 -12.35 -22.35 -4.97
N ALA A 266 -13.64 -22.08 -5.24
CA ALA A 266 -14.16 -20.71 -5.40
C ALA A 266 -13.87 -19.80 -4.20
N ASP A 267 -13.75 -20.35 -2.99
CA ASP A 267 -13.39 -19.62 -1.78
C ASP A 267 -11.99 -18.98 -1.87
N TYR A 268 -11.05 -19.61 -2.57
CA TYR A 268 -9.71 -19.04 -2.79
C TYR A 268 -9.80 -17.77 -3.63
N VAL A 269 -10.74 -17.68 -4.57
CA VAL A 269 -10.97 -16.45 -5.35
C VAL A 269 -11.43 -15.31 -4.45
N THR A 270 -12.34 -15.59 -3.51
CA THR A 270 -12.81 -14.58 -2.55
C THR A 270 -11.71 -14.16 -1.58
N ASP A 271 -10.92 -15.13 -1.10
CA ASP A 271 -9.80 -14.87 -0.20
C ASP A 271 -8.71 -14.05 -0.90
N THR A 272 -8.38 -14.36 -2.16
CA THR A 272 -7.44 -13.57 -2.98
C THR A 272 -7.93 -12.14 -3.15
N ARG A 273 -9.23 -11.91 -3.39
CA ARG A 273 -9.78 -10.54 -3.48
C ARG A 273 -9.59 -9.79 -2.17
N SER A 274 -9.90 -10.42 -1.04
CA SER A 274 -9.68 -9.82 0.29
C SER A 274 -8.22 -9.51 0.55
N VAL A 275 -7.30 -10.38 0.12
CA VAL A 275 -5.85 -10.13 0.21
C VAL A 275 -5.45 -8.90 -0.61
N LEU A 276 -5.87 -8.85 -1.89
CA LEU A 276 -5.51 -7.76 -2.81
C LEU A 276 -6.08 -6.40 -2.37
N ASP A 277 -7.28 -6.37 -1.78
CA ASP A 277 -7.89 -5.16 -1.24
C ASP A 277 -7.03 -4.52 -0.12
N GLN A 278 -6.37 -5.34 0.71
CA GLN A 278 -5.48 -4.87 1.78
C GLN A 278 -4.06 -4.58 1.29
N ALA A 279 -3.58 -5.29 0.26
CA ALA A 279 -2.20 -5.20 -0.21
C ALA A 279 -1.79 -3.77 -0.60
N THR A 280 -2.69 -2.99 -1.22
CA THR A 280 -2.37 -1.64 -1.69
C THR A 280 -1.94 -0.70 -0.55
N ARG A 281 -2.68 -0.70 0.57
CA ARG A 281 -2.36 0.18 1.71
C ARG A 281 -1.10 -0.27 2.46
N ILE A 282 -0.89 -1.58 2.58
CA ILE A 282 0.29 -2.16 3.23
C ILE A 282 1.55 -1.84 2.42
N LEU A 283 1.50 -2.00 1.08
CA LEU A 283 2.61 -1.67 0.19
C LEU A 283 2.94 -0.17 0.17
N GLN A 284 1.93 0.70 0.20
CA GLN A 284 2.16 2.14 0.28
C GLN A 284 2.81 2.56 1.60
N ALA A 285 2.43 1.94 2.72
CA ALA A 285 3.09 2.15 4.00
C ALA A 285 4.53 1.63 3.98
N MET A 286 4.76 0.43 3.44
CA MET A 286 6.09 -0.16 3.29
C MET A 286 7.04 0.73 2.46
N LEU A 287 6.55 1.28 1.34
CA LEU A 287 7.29 2.25 0.53
C LEU A 287 7.66 3.51 1.33
N ASP A 288 6.71 4.07 2.08
CA ASP A 288 6.98 5.25 2.89
C ASP A 288 7.96 4.96 4.05
N THR A 289 7.91 3.76 4.64
CA THR A 289 8.89 3.30 5.62
C THR A 289 10.29 3.25 5.00
N CYS A 290 10.46 2.63 3.82
CA CYS A 290 11.74 2.61 3.11
C CYS A 290 12.23 4.03 2.74
N THR A 291 11.29 4.92 2.42
CA THR A 291 11.57 6.34 2.12
C THR A 291 12.09 7.08 3.34
N GLN A 292 11.50 6.88 4.53
CA GLN A 292 11.99 7.48 5.78
C GLN A 292 13.41 7.00 6.13
N CYS A 293 13.76 5.76 5.75
CA CYS A 293 15.10 5.21 5.93
C CYS A 293 16.10 5.60 4.83
N GLY A 294 15.67 6.27 3.75
CA GLY A 294 16.52 6.66 2.63
C GLY A 294 16.99 5.49 1.74
N TRP A 295 16.28 4.37 1.73
CA TRP A 295 16.69 3.17 0.98
C TRP A 295 16.17 3.17 -0.45
N LEU A 296 17.06 3.36 -1.44
CA LEU A 296 16.67 3.47 -2.84
C LEU A 296 16.22 2.14 -3.44
N THR A 297 17.06 1.10 -3.38
CA THR A 297 16.75 -0.22 -3.97
C THR A 297 15.46 -0.82 -3.41
N SER A 298 15.28 -0.82 -2.09
CA SER A 298 14.04 -1.31 -1.47
C SER A 298 12.82 -0.49 -1.86
N SER A 299 12.94 0.84 -2.00
CA SER A 299 11.83 1.70 -2.44
C SER A 299 11.42 1.40 -3.88
N ILE A 300 12.39 1.20 -4.78
CA ILE A 300 12.12 0.80 -6.17
C ILE A 300 11.44 -0.58 -6.19
N SER A 301 11.97 -1.55 -5.46
CA SER A 301 11.39 -2.90 -5.36
C SER A 301 9.97 -2.89 -4.79
N CYS A 302 9.66 -1.99 -3.84
CA CYS A 302 8.29 -1.79 -3.34
C CYS A 302 7.35 -1.32 -4.46
N VAL A 303 7.78 -0.35 -5.28
CA VAL A 303 6.95 0.16 -6.39
C VAL A 303 6.75 -0.91 -7.46
N LEU A 304 7.77 -1.68 -7.79
CA LEU A 304 7.64 -2.82 -8.71
C LEU A 304 6.65 -3.86 -8.17
N LEU A 305 6.72 -4.19 -6.88
CA LEU A 305 5.74 -5.09 -6.25
C LEU A 305 4.32 -4.52 -6.27
N MET A 306 4.14 -3.20 -6.14
CA MET A 306 2.83 -2.55 -6.32
C MET A 306 2.28 -2.76 -7.74
N GLN A 307 3.13 -2.63 -8.76
CA GLN A 307 2.74 -2.90 -10.15
C GLN A 307 2.39 -4.38 -10.37
N MET A 308 3.16 -5.30 -9.79
CA MET A 308 2.88 -6.75 -9.83
C MET A 308 1.51 -7.07 -9.23
N VAL A 309 1.17 -6.48 -8.08
CA VAL A 309 -0.15 -6.60 -7.45
C VAL A 309 -1.26 -6.04 -8.32
N ALA A 310 -1.06 -4.85 -8.90
CA ALA A 310 -2.06 -4.19 -9.74
C ALA A 310 -2.37 -4.97 -11.03
N GLN A 311 -1.34 -5.52 -11.70
CA GLN A 311 -1.50 -6.23 -12.98
C GLN A 311 -1.64 -7.74 -12.86
N GLY A 312 -1.30 -8.32 -11.71
CA GLY A 312 -1.24 -9.76 -11.51
C GLY A 312 -0.24 -10.40 -12.45
N LEU A 313 1.02 -9.96 -12.39
CA LEU A 313 2.12 -10.44 -13.23
C LEU A 313 3.42 -10.46 -12.43
N TRP A 314 4.31 -11.39 -12.76
CA TRP A 314 5.70 -11.29 -12.34
C TRP A 314 6.44 -10.26 -13.20
N ILE A 315 7.23 -9.41 -12.55
CA ILE A 315 8.03 -8.39 -13.26
C ILE A 315 9.15 -9.04 -14.09
N GLU A 316 9.65 -10.18 -13.62
CA GLU A 316 10.76 -10.96 -14.20
C GLU A 316 10.35 -11.77 -15.44
N ASP A 317 9.05 -11.98 -15.65
CA ASP A 317 8.56 -12.73 -16.81
C ASP A 317 8.88 -11.99 -18.11
N ALA A 318 9.37 -12.75 -19.10
CA ALA A 318 9.67 -12.22 -20.42
C ALA A 318 8.41 -11.60 -21.06
N GLY A 319 8.48 -10.32 -21.43
CA GLY A 319 7.35 -9.61 -22.01
C GLY A 319 6.23 -9.29 -21.00
N SER A 320 6.51 -9.24 -19.70
CA SER A 320 5.56 -8.84 -18.65
C SER A 320 4.80 -7.54 -18.99
N GLY A 321 5.51 -6.53 -19.52
CA GLY A 321 4.91 -5.29 -20.01
C GLY A 321 3.91 -5.46 -21.15
N LEU A 322 4.01 -6.53 -21.96
CA LEU A 322 3.07 -6.86 -23.03
C LEU A 322 1.93 -7.75 -22.51
N LEU A 323 2.21 -8.68 -21.60
CA LEU A 323 1.20 -9.57 -20.99
C LEU A 323 0.15 -8.84 -20.14
N GLN A 324 0.39 -7.57 -19.80
CA GLN A 324 -0.64 -6.70 -19.21
C GLN A 324 -1.73 -6.26 -20.20
N LEU A 325 -1.58 -6.55 -21.50
CA LEU A 325 -2.63 -6.28 -22.47
C LEU A 325 -3.73 -7.35 -22.38
N PRO A 326 -5.01 -6.95 -22.49
CA PRO A 326 -6.12 -7.89 -22.30
C PRO A 326 -6.13 -8.96 -23.38
N GLY A 327 -6.17 -10.22 -22.95
CA GLY A 327 -6.25 -11.38 -23.83
C GLY A 327 -4.92 -11.85 -24.43
N LEU A 328 -3.81 -11.19 -24.10
CA LEU A 328 -2.49 -11.71 -24.45
C LEU A 328 -2.08 -12.82 -23.47
N SER A 329 -1.39 -13.82 -24.02
CA SER A 329 -0.80 -14.95 -23.31
C SER A 329 0.61 -15.15 -23.87
N ALA A 330 1.45 -15.94 -23.20
CA ALA A 330 2.84 -16.17 -23.63
C ALA A 330 2.95 -16.59 -25.11
N ASN A 331 2.01 -17.39 -25.62
CA ASN A 331 1.98 -17.82 -27.03
C ASN A 331 1.86 -16.66 -28.02
N HIS A 332 1.16 -15.59 -27.65
CA HIS A 332 0.94 -14.44 -28.53
C HIS A 332 2.16 -13.52 -28.63
N LEU A 333 3.14 -13.63 -27.71
CA LEU A 333 4.34 -12.80 -27.74
C LEU A 333 5.15 -13.00 -29.04
N MET A 334 5.17 -14.23 -29.56
CA MET A 334 5.86 -14.56 -30.81
C MET A 334 5.20 -13.92 -32.04
N CYS A 335 3.93 -13.53 -31.95
CA CYS A 335 3.20 -12.84 -33.03
C CYS A 335 3.48 -11.33 -33.04
N ILE A 336 4.03 -10.77 -31.97
CA ILE A 336 4.32 -9.34 -31.85
C ILE A 336 5.72 -9.08 -32.42
N CYS A 337 5.78 -8.94 -33.74
CA CYS A 337 7.00 -8.64 -34.47
C CYS A 337 6.83 -7.44 -35.40
N ARG A 338 7.94 -6.77 -35.68
CA ARG A 338 8.01 -5.74 -36.71
C ARG A 338 7.93 -6.39 -38.10
N ALA A 339 7.67 -5.57 -39.11
CA ALA A 339 7.62 -6.01 -40.51
C ALA A 339 8.92 -6.69 -41.03
N ASP A 340 10.06 -6.46 -40.36
CA ASP A 340 11.35 -7.09 -40.66
C ASP A 340 11.56 -8.45 -39.94
N GLY A 341 10.59 -8.89 -39.13
CA GLY A 341 10.64 -10.13 -38.35
C GLY A 341 11.30 -10.00 -36.97
N SER A 342 11.76 -8.81 -36.57
CA SER A 342 12.30 -8.57 -35.22
C SER A 342 11.19 -8.54 -34.17
N LEU A 343 11.39 -9.24 -33.05
CA LEU A 343 10.41 -9.29 -31.96
C LEU A 343 10.38 -7.98 -31.18
N ILE A 344 9.19 -7.52 -30.85
CA ILE A 344 8.98 -6.37 -29.97
C ILE A 344 8.84 -6.91 -28.54
N ASN A 345 9.77 -6.54 -27.65
CA ASN A 345 9.83 -7.09 -26.29
C ASN A 345 9.30 -6.13 -25.22
N SER A 346 9.07 -4.87 -25.56
CA SER A 346 8.66 -3.84 -24.61
C SER A 346 7.36 -3.15 -25.01
N LEU A 347 6.56 -2.77 -24.01
CA LEU A 347 5.31 -2.05 -24.25
C LEU A 347 5.54 -0.69 -24.93
N PRO A 348 6.51 0.16 -24.50
CA PRO A 348 6.73 1.46 -25.15
C PRO A 348 7.07 1.31 -26.64
N GLU A 349 7.87 0.32 -27.00
CA GLU A 349 8.20 0.02 -28.39
C GLU A 349 6.98 -0.40 -29.22
N LEU A 350 6.09 -1.22 -28.66
CA LEU A 350 4.83 -1.57 -29.32
C LEU A 350 3.95 -0.33 -29.52
N LEU A 351 3.84 0.52 -28.49
CA LEU A 351 3.03 1.75 -28.56
C LEU A 351 3.55 2.71 -29.64
N ASP A 352 4.87 2.89 -29.73
CA ASP A 352 5.50 3.73 -30.76
C ASP A 352 5.31 3.16 -32.17
N TYR A 353 5.51 1.83 -32.33
CA TYR A 353 5.35 1.15 -33.62
C TYR A 353 3.92 1.22 -34.16
N VAL A 354 2.92 1.11 -33.28
CA VAL A 354 1.49 1.19 -33.59
C VAL A 354 1.00 2.64 -33.73
N ALA A 355 1.67 3.61 -33.08
CA ALA A 355 1.31 5.02 -33.19
C ALA A 355 1.43 5.55 -34.63
N CYS A 356 2.40 5.06 -35.40
CA CYS A 356 2.57 5.44 -36.80
C CYS A 356 1.49 4.86 -37.73
N ASP A 357 1.05 3.63 -37.48
CA ASP A 357 0.09 2.91 -38.31
C ASP A 357 -0.71 1.89 -37.47
N PRO A 358 -1.97 2.21 -37.13
CA PRO A 358 -2.84 1.33 -36.35
C PRO A 358 -3.15 -0.02 -37.01
N ASP A 359 -2.99 -0.14 -38.35
CA ASP A 359 -3.29 -1.38 -39.07
C ASP A 359 -2.22 -2.46 -38.85
N ARG A 360 -1.02 -2.07 -38.41
CA ARG A 360 0.04 -3.01 -38.00
C ARG A 360 -0.43 -3.94 -36.88
N LEU A 361 -1.20 -3.41 -35.94
CA LEU A 361 -1.78 -4.20 -34.86
C LEU A 361 -2.80 -5.24 -35.36
N ASN A 362 -3.51 -4.92 -36.45
CA ASN A 362 -4.45 -5.83 -37.10
C ASN A 362 -3.71 -7.01 -37.71
N LEU A 363 -2.63 -6.71 -38.43
CA LEU A 363 -1.79 -7.73 -39.07
C LEU A 363 -1.18 -8.70 -38.05
N MET A 364 -0.77 -8.22 -36.88
CA MET A 364 -0.13 -9.04 -35.85
C MET A 364 -1.10 -9.93 -35.07
N LEU A 365 -2.27 -9.43 -34.68
CA LEU A 365 -3.08 -10.06 -33.61
C LEU A 365 -4.56 -10.30 -33.95
N GLN A 366 -5.05 -9.84 -35.11
CA GLN A 366 -6.48 -9.97 -35.44
C GLN A 366 -6.90 -11.43 -35.68
N SER A 367 -6.03 -12.27 -36.24
CA SER A 367 -6.29 -13.70 -36.45
C SER A 367 -6.21 -14.51 -35.16
N GLU A 368 -5.34 -14.11 -34.24
CA GLU A 368 -5.03 -14.86 -33.02
C GLU A 368 -6.05 -14.62 -31.90
N LEU A 369 -6.64 -13.42 -31.86
CA LEU A 369 -7.54 -13.01 -30.78
C LEU A 369 -9.01 -13.02 -31.20
N ARG A 370 -9.88 -13.39 -30.25
CA ARG A 370 -11.33 -13.28 -30.44
C ARG A 370 -11.71 -11.82 -30.75
N PRO A 371 -12.63 -11.54 -31.70
CA PRO A 371 -12.94 -10.18 -32.14
C PRO A 371 -13.27 -9.19 -31.00
N ARG A 372 -14.06 -9.63 -30.01
CA ARG A 372 -14.40 -8.80 -28.83
C ARG A 372 -13.18 -8.43 -27.99
N VAL A 373 -12.27 -9.38 -27.78
CA VAL A 373 -11.04 -9.20 -27.00
C VAL A 373 -10.09 -8.27 -27.75
N PHE A 374 -9.97 -8.47 -29.06
CA PHE A 374 -9.14 -7.61 -29.92
C PHE A 374 -9.64 -6.16 -29.96
N SER A 375 -10.96 -5.94 -30.01
CA SER A 375 -11.54 -4.59 -29.89
C SER A 375 -11.20 -3.94 -28.54
N ARG A 376 -11.28 -4.68 -27.44
CA ARG A 376 -10.88 -4.21 -26.10
C ARG A 376 -9.39 -3.88 -26.05
N LEU A 377 -8.53 -4.71 -26.65
CA LEU A 377 -7.09 -4.49 -26.73
C LEU A 377 -6.75 -3.19 -27.49
N LYS A 378 -7.39 -2.95 -28.64
CA LYS A 378 -7.25 -1.68 -29.39
C LYS A 378 -7.64 -0.46 -28.58
N GLU A 379 -8.74 -0.56 -27.83
CA GLU A 379 -9.21 0.52 -26.97
C GLU A 379 -8.24 0.79 -25.83
N VAL A 380 -7.70 -0.27 -25.22
CA VAL A 380 -6.71 -0.18 -24.14
C VAL A 380 -5.40 0.44 -24.65
N ILE A 381 -4.87 0.02 -25.80
CA ILE A 381 -3.67 0.62 -26.43
C ILE A 381 -3.82 2.13 -26.64
N LYS A 382 -4.99 2.58 -27.12
CA LYS A 382 -5.26 4.02 -27.29
C LYS A 382 -5.31 4.79 -25.96
N ARG A 383 -5.67 4.11 -24.86
CA ARG A 383 -5.83 4.70 -23.52
C ARG A 383 -4.54 4.71 -22.69
N PHE A 384 -3.52 3.92 -23.02
CA PHE A 384 -2.27 3.88 -22.26
C PHE A 384 -1.64 5.26 -22.11
N PRO A 385 -1.22 5.68 -20.91
CA PRO A 385 -0.67 7.02 -20.72
C PRO A 385 0.75 7.10 -21.31
N ILE A 386 0.93 7.95 -22.34
CA ILE A 386 2.25 8.31 -22.86
C ILE A 386 2.65 9.61 -22.18
N VAL A 387 3.70 9.54 -21.37
CA VAL A 387 4.12 10.64 -20.49
C VAL A 387 5.52 11.11 -20.87
N GLU A 388 5.68 12.43 -20.92
CA GLU A 388 6.95 13.11 -21.14
C GLU A 388 7.31 13.94 -19.90
N LEU A 389 8.58 13.91 -19.55
CA LEU A 389 9.15 14.62 -18.41
C LEU A 389 9.96 15.83 -18.86
N SER A 390 9.79 16.95 -18.15
CA SER A 390 10.72 18.08 -18.26
C SER A 390 11.09 18.56 -16.86
N ALA A 391 12.35 18.95 -16.68
CA ALA A 391 12.88 19.31 -15.38
C ALA A 391 13.57 20.69 -15.40
N THR A 392 13.42 21.41 -14.29
CA THR A 392 14.09 22.69 -14.05
C THR A 392 14.66 22.69 -12.64
N LEU A 393 15.90 23.15 -12.47
CA LEU A 393 16.55 23.26 -11.19
C LEU A 393 16.39 24.68 -10.64
N ILE A 394 15.99 24.79 -9.38
CA ILE A 394 15.85 26.07 -8.67
C ILE A 394 16.85 26.10 -7.52
N GLY A 395 17.68 27.14 -7.49
CA GLY A 395 18.65 27.40 -6.43
C GLY A 395 19.74 28.37 -6.87
N PRO A 396 20.73 28.64 -6.00
CA PRO A 396 21.85 29.51 -6.33
C PRO A 396 22.73 28.91 -7.43
N ASP A 397 23.18 29.74 -8.37
CA ASP A 397 23.98 29.34 -9.53
C ASP A 397 25.45 29.77 -9.37
N PRO A 398 26.39 28.83 -9.16
CA PRO A 398 27.81 29.15 -9.03
C PRO A 398 28.45 29.74 -10.30
N SER A 399 27.82 29.55 -11.47
CA SER A 399 28.37 30.04 -12.74
C SER A 399 28.10 31.53 -12.98
N ARG A 400 27.15 32.11 -12.25
CA ARG A 400 26.83 33.54 -12.29
C ARG A 400 27.34 34.20 -11.00
N LYS A 401 28.01 35.35 -11.12
CA LYS A 401 28.37 36.20 -9.98
C LYS A 401 27.13 36.91 -9.41
N THR A 402 26.04 36.19 -9.21
CA THR A 402 24.82 36.69 -8.56
C THR A 402 25.03 36.66 -7.05
N LYS A 403 24.52 37.66 -6.34
CA LYS A 403 24.65 37.75 -4.87
C LYS A 403 24.08 36.48 -4.22
N LEU A 404 24.78 35.96 -3.20
CA LEU A 404 24.34 34.87 -2.33
C LEU A 404 22.94 35.22 -1.78
N GLY A 405 21.89 34.54 -2.26
CA GLY A 405 20.49 34.79 -1.85
C GLY A 405 19.46 34.95 -2.97
N GLN A 406 19.85 35.02 -4.25
CA GLN A 406 18.91 35.01 -5.37
C GLN A 406 18.79 33.60 -5.97
N ASN A 407 17.58 33.03 -5.96
CA ASN A 407 17.32 31.72 -6.56
C ASN A 407 17.13 31.85 -8.07
N ASP A 408 18.05 31.27 -8.84
CA ASP A 408 17.94 31.19 -10.29
C ASP A 408 17.19 29.90 -10.69
N THR A 409 16.44 29.97 -11.79
CA THR A 409 15.78 28.80 -12.39
C THR A 409 16.55 28.41 -13.66
N ARG A 410 17.16 27.21 -13.64
CA ARG A 410 17.96 26.65 -14.73
C ARG A 410 17.19 25.52 -15.38
N ALA A 411 17.00 25.57 -16.70
CA ALA A 411 16.38 24.48 -17.43
C ALA A 411 17.36 23.32 -17.59
N ILE A 412 16.87 22.09 -17.43
CA ILE A 412 17.64 20.89 -17.73
C ILE A 412 17.19 20.40 -19.10
N GLU A 413 18.06 20.51 -20.09
CA GLU A 413 17.80 19.92 -21.41
C GLU A 413 18.00 18.41 -21.31
N LEU A 414 16.98 17.64 -21.69
CA LEU A 414 17.03 16.18 -21.71
C LEU A 414 17.18 15.73 -23.17
N ASP A 415 18.02 14.72 -23.42
CA ASP A 415 18.03 14.06 -24.71
C ASP A 415 16.86 13.08 -24.87
N ARG A 416 16.77 12.46 -26.07
CA ARG A 416 15.76 11.44 -26.38
C ARG A 416 15.89 10.17 -25.53
N ASN A 417 17.04 9.97 -24.87
CA ASN A 417 17.31 8.81 -24.02
C ASN A 417 17.09 9.14 -22.53
N GLY A 418 16.67 10.37 -22.19
CA GLY A 418 16.46 10.81 -20.82
C GLY A 418 17.75 11.20 -20.08
N CYS A 419 18.87 11.36 -20.75
CA CYS A 419 20.10 11.88 -20.15
C CYS A 419 20.12 13.41 -20.23
N SER A 420 20.61 14.08 -19.18
CA SER A 420 20.87 15.53 -19.23
C SER A 420 21.88 15.85 -20.34
N ARG A 421 21.46 16.64 -21.33
CA ARG A 421 22.32 17.16 -22.40
C ARG A 421 23.11 18.35 -21.89
N GLY A 422 24.44 18.27 -22.00
CA GLY A 422 25.36 19.38 -21.75
C GLY A 422 26.37 19.12 -20.62
N PRO A 423 27.18 20.14 -20.26
CA PRO A 423 28.12 20.05 -19.15
C PRO A 423 27.37 19.90 -17.82
N SER A 424 27.96 19.19 -16.85
CA SER A 424 27.41 18.99 -15.51
C SER A 424 26.98 20.33 -14.88
N LEU A 425 25.77 20.39 -14.35
CA LEU A 425 25.23 21.62 -13.75
C LEU A 425 25.96 21.91 -12.43
N SER A 426 26.60 23.06 -12.32
CA SER A 426 27.31 23.45 -11.10
C SER A 426 26.33 23.78 -9.98
N VAL A 427 26.60 23.28 -8.77
CA VAL A 427 25.78 23.49 -7.58
C VAL A 427 26.69 23.75 -6.38
N TYR A 428 26.24 24.53 -5.41
CA TYR A 428 26.95 24.67 -4.14
C TYR A 428 26.72 23.44 -3.28
N ALA A 429 27.78 22.91 -2.67
CA ALA A 429 27.65 21.84 -1.70
C ALA A 429 26.87 22.32 -0.45
N ASP A 430 26.22 21.39 0.23
CA ASP A 430 25.47 21.60 1.48
C ASP A 430 24.36 22.66 1.40
N THR A 431 23.90 22.96 0.18
CA THR A 431 22.82 23.91 -0.10
C THR A 431 21.57 23.18 -0.57
N ASP A 432 20.39 23.66 -0.16
CA ASP A 432 19.11 23.10 -0.58
C ASP A 432 18.76 23.53 -2.00
N TYR A 433 18.57 22.54 -2.87
CA TYR A 433 18.09 22.73 -4.22
C TYR A 433 16.70 22.14 -4.40
N VAL A 434 15.92 22.71 -5.32
CA VAL A 434 14.60 22.20 -5.68
C VAL A 434 14.58 21.81 -7.15
N LEU A 435 14.43 20.52 -7.42
CA LEU A 435 14.17 19.98 -8.75
C LEU A 435 12.67 20.06 -9.02
N ARG A 436 12.29 20.94 -9.93
CA ARG A 436 10.92 21.13 -10.38
C ARG A 436 10.67 20.31 -11.65
N VAL A 437 9.85 19.28 -11.53
CA VAL A 437 9.52 18.31 -12.58
C VAL A 437 8.11 18.59 -13.10
N TYR A 438 7.94 18.62 -14.42
CA TYR A 438 6.64 18.68 -15.08
C TYR A 438 6.39 17.37 -15.80
N VAL A 439 5.21 16.80 -15.52
CA VAL A 439 4.75 15.54 -16.10
C VAL A 439 3.66 15.88 -17.10
N THR A 440 3.90 15.59 -18.39
CA THR A 440 2.97 15.91 -19.48
C THR A 440 2.51 14.65 -20.17
N ARG A 441 1.19 14.43 -20.23
CA ARG A 441 0.60 13.36 -21.01
C ARG A 441 0.42 13.82 -22.45
N VAL A 442 1.11 13.15 -23.37
CA VAL A 442 1.15 13.46 -24.79
C VAL A 442 -0.16 13.07 -25.48
N ASN A 443 -0.76 11.94 -25.09
CA ASN A 443 -2.01 11.47 -25.66
C ASN A 443 -3.24 11.98 -24.87
N PRO A 444 -4.05 12.92 -25.41
CA PRO A 444 -5.20 13.44 -24.70
C PRO A 444 -6.31 12.39 -24.59
N ASN A 445 -6.75 12.12 -23.36
CA ASN A 445 -7.87 11.24 -23.09
C ASN A 445 -9.19 11.94 -23.51
N ARG A 446 -9.70 11.67 -24.72
CA ARG A 446 -11.06 12.11 -25.08
C ARG A 446 -12.04 11.32 -24.21
N ARG A 447 -12.60 11.97 -23.19
CA ARG A 447 -13.64 11.44 -22.30
C ARG A 447 -14.70 10.68 -23.11
N ALA A 448 -14.68 9.36 -23.07
CA ALA A 448 -15.84 8.56 -23.36
C ALA A 448 -16.70 8.54 -22.08
N ALA A 449 -17.72 9.39 -22.05
CA ALA A 449 -18.74 9.34 -21.03
C ALA A 449 -19.59 8.08 -21.24
N GLY A 450 -19.30 7.01 -20.52
CA GLY A 450 -20.13 5.79 -20.49
C GLY A 450 -19.31 4.52 -20.32
N TRP A 451 -19.60 3.79 -19.23
CA TRP A 451 -19.06 2.49 -18.82
C TRP A 451 -17.53 2.34 -18.87
N GLY A 452 -16.89 2.37 -17.69
CA GLY A 452 -15.49 1.92 -17.53
C GLY A 452 -14.42 3.00 -17.65
N SER A 453 -14.45 3.98 -16.74
CA SER A 453 -13.27 4.76 -16.30
C SER A 453 -12.32 3.90 -15.45
N GLN A 454 -12.19 2.63 -15.81
CA GLN A 454 -11.40 1.64 -15.10
C GLN A 454 -10.07 1.54 -15.84
N LEU A 455 -8.96 1.64 -15.11
CA LEU A 455 -7.62 1.32 -15.62
C LEU A 455 -7.66 -0.02 -16.36
N ALA A 456 -6.76 -0.19 -17.34
CA ALA A 456 -6.56 -1.48 -17.96
C ALA A 456 -5.83 -2.41 -16.97
N THR A 457 -6.52 -2.85 -15.91
CA THR A 457 -6.10 -4.00 -15.11
C THR A 457 -6.69 -5.24 -15.78
N VAL A 458 -5.83 -6.21 -16.09
CA VAL A 458 -6.28 -7.48 -16.69
C VAL A 458 -7.01 -8.35 -15.67
N SER A 459 -6.63 -8.24 -14.39
CA SER A 459 -7.24 -9.02 -13.33
C SER A 459 -8.58 -8.41 -12.88
N ASP A 460 -9.65 -9.20 -12.99
CA ASP A 460 -10.98 -8.88 -12.45
C ASP A 460 -11.02 -8.98 -10.91
N LEU A 461 -9.93 -9.45 -10.28
CA LEU A 461 -9.81 -9.59 -8.82
C LEU A 461 -9.36 -8.29 -8.15
N VAL A 462 -8.62 -7.45 -8.87
CA VAL A 462 -8.13 -6.15 -8.35
C VAL A 462 -9.21 -5.10 -8.57
N LYS A 463 -9.51 -4.33 -7.52
CA LYS A 463 -10.44 -3.21 -7.64
C LYS A 463 -9.90 -2.20 -8.64
N ALA A 464 -10.62 -2.03 -9.75
CA ALA A 464 -10.22 -1.12 -10.79
C ALA A 464 -10.11 0.31 -10.25
N LYS A 465 -8.90 0.87 -10.31
CA LYS A 465 -8.66 2.25 -9.90
C LYS A 465 -9.06 3.22 -11.01
N SER A 466 -9.53 4.40 -10.60
CA SER A 466 -10.20 5.36 -11.49
C SER A 466 -9.24 6.30 -12.23
N GLN A 467 -8.00 6.42 -11.79
CA GLN A 467 -7.02 7.39 -12.30
C GLN A 467 -5.61 6.80 -12.29
N ASP A 468 -4.82 7.14 -13.31
CA ASP A 468 -3.39 6.82 -13.39
C ASP A 468 -2.65 7.57 -12.26
N GLY A 469 -1.86 6.85 -11.46
CA GLY A 469 -0.98 7.45 -10.46
C GLY A 469 0.49 7.24 -10.83
N TRP A 470 1.31 8.22 -10.45
CA TRP A 470 2.75 8.19 -10.71
C TRP A 470 3.53 8.52 -9.45
N ILE A 471 4.73 7.98 -9.34
CA ILE A 471 5.66 8.21 -8.24
C ILE A 471 6.98 8.68 -8.82
N LEU A 472 7.44 9.84 -8.37
CA LEU A 472 8.77 10.37 -8.69
C LEU A 472 9.72 10.04 -7.56
N ILE A 473 10.85 9.43 -7.89
CA ILE A 473 11.92 9.08 -6.95
C ILE A 473 13.22 9.69 -7.46
N LEU A 474 13.90 10.48 -6.63
CA LEU A 474 15.23 10.99 -6.89
C LEU A 474 16.20 10.27 -5.95
N GLY A 475 17.23 9.64 -6.52
CA GLY A 475 18.25 8.94 -5.75
C GLY A 475 19.63 9.01 -6.39
N THR A 476 20.62 8.47 -5.68
CA THR A 476 21.99 8.32 -6.17
C THR A 476 22.48 6.90 -5.93
N ASN A 477 23.19 6.34 -6.91
CA ASN A 477 23.86 5.04 -6.80
C ASN A 477 25.33 5.18 -6.37
N GLU A 478 25.81 6.40 -6.11
CA GLU A 478 27.22 6.70 -5.86
C GLU A 478 27.59 6.67 -4.36
N SER A 479 26.61 6.47 -3.47
CA SER A 479 26.85 6.31 -2.04
C SER A 479 27.68 5.05 -1.75
N CYS A 480 28.43 5.03 -0.65
CA CYS A 480 29.26 3.90 -0.21
C CYS A 480 28.47 2.59 -0.01
N ASN A 481 27.14 2.65 0.01
CA ASN A 481 26.24 1.52 0.15
C ASN A 481 25.83 1.02 -1.25
N ALA A 482 25.99 -0.29 -1.49
CA ALA A 482 25.61 -0.94 -2.76
C ALA A 482 24.11 -0.80 -3.12
N SER A 483 23.26 -0.42 -2.16
CA SER A 483 21.81 -0.24 -2.30
C SER A 483 21.36 1.16 -2.74
N GLY A 484 22.29 2.10 -2.91
CA GLY A 484 21.98 3.50 -3.24
C GLY A 484 21.28 4.27 -2.10
N GLU A 485 21.21 5.58 -2.26
CA GLU A 485 20.59 6.53 -1.33
C GLU A 485 19.40 7.23 -1.99
N LEU A 486 18.25 7.21 -1.33
CA LEU A 486 17.04 7.92 -1.75
C LEU A 486 17.07 9.35 -1.18
N LEU A 487 17.04 10.35 -2.08
CA LEU A 487 17.10 11.76 -1.71
C LEU A 487 15.70 12.37 -1.54
N ALA A 488 14.77 12.03 -2.44
CA ALA A 488 13.41 12.54 -2.39
C ALA A 488 12.42 11.61 -3.09
N LEU A 489 11.21 11.48 -2.53
CA LEU A 489 10.10 10.78 -3.15
C LEU A 489 8.84 11.67 -3.11
N LYS A 490 8.13 11.78 -4.23
CA LYS A 490 6.80 12.40 -4.28
C LYS A 490 5.83 11.63 -5.17
N ARG A 491 4.63 11.43 -4.65
CA ARG A 491 3.47 10.96 -5.42
C ARG A 491 2.94 12.11 -6.27
N VAL A 492 2.73 11.85 -7.57
CA VAL A 492 2.17 12.82 -8.51
C VAL A 492 0.66 12.73 -8.46
N PRO A 493 -0.05 13.79 -8.00
CA PRO A 493 -1.50 13.75 -8.00
C PRO A 493 -2.00 13.76 -9.46
N PRO A 494 -3.12 13.09 -9.78
CA PRO A 494 -3.64 13.03 -11.15
C PRO A 494 -3.90 14.40 -11.78
N ARG A 495 -4.21 15.41 -10.95
CA ARG A 495 -4.39 16.81 -11.38
C ARG A 495 -3.08 17.51 -11.78
N ALA A 496 -1.93 17.01 -11.35
CA ALA A 496 -0.63 17.58 -11.70
C ALA A 496 -0.16 17.14 -13.10
N VAL A 497 -0.72 16.07 -13.67
CA VAL A 497 -0.37 15.62 -15.03
C VAL A 497 -0.99 16.57 -16.06
N THR A 498 -0.16 17.25 -16.83
CA THR A 498 -0.59 18.17 -17.90
C THR A 498 -1.21 17.38 -19.05
N VAL A 499 -2.38 17.80 -19.55
CA VAL A 499 -3.00 17.25 -20.77
C VAL A 499 -3.22 18.39 -21.77
N GLY A 500 -2.69 18.27 -22.99
CA GLY A 500 -2.98 19.22 -24.07
C GLY A 500 -2.29 20.59 -23.96
N GLY A 501 -1.05 20.63 -23.46
CA GLY A 501 -0.16 21.80 -23.59
C GLY A 501 -0.38 22.99 -22.63
N LYS A 502 -1.44 22.99 -21.80
CA LYS A 502 -1.58 23.98 -20.71
C LYS A 502 -0.76 23.54 -19.50
N ARG A 503 0.39 24.20 -19.24
CA ARG A 503 1.29 23.90 -18.12
C ARG A 503 0.51 23.71 -16.81
N SER A 504 0.53 22.48 -16.30
CA SER A 504 0.01 22.10 -14.99
C SER A 504 0.99 22.43 -13.86
N HIS A 505 0.54 22.20 -12.64
CA HIS A 505 1.33 22.23 -11.41
C HIS A 505 2.61 21.39 -11.54
N ALA A 506 3.73 22.03 -11.21
CA ALA A 506 5.02 21.36 -11.17
C ALA A 506 5.20 20.60 -9.85
N ILE A 507 5.82 19.43 -9.90
CA ILE A 507 6.20 18.66 -8.72
C ILE A 507 7.60 19.07 -8.30
N CYS A 508 7.72 19.62 -7.09
CA CYS A 508 8.99 20.09 -6.56
C CYS A 508 9.62 19.04 -5.64
N LEU A 509 10.78 18.49 -5.99
CA LEU A 509 11.59 17.60 -5.16
C LEU A 509 12.73 18.43 -4.54
N ALA A 510 12.78 18.53 -3.22
CA ALA A 510 13.88 19.20 -2.53
C ALA A 510 14.96 18.19 -2.19
N PHE A 511 16.23 18.54 -2.38
CA PHE A 511 17.37 17.69 -2.07
C PHE A 511 18.59 18.52 -1.70
N ARG A 512 19.55 17.89 -1.02
CA ARG A 512 20.83 18.48 -0.63
C ARG A 512 21.96 17.53 -1.00
N LEU A 513 23.03 18.06 -1.59
CA LEU A 513 24.22 17.30 -1.95
C LEU A 513 25.34 17.60 -0.97
N GLN A 514 25.92 16.54 -0.37
CA GLN A 514 27.01 16.68 0.60
C GLN A 514 28.37 16.79 -0.09
N SER A 515 29.26 17.62 0.49
CA SER A 515 30.65 17.73 0.04
C SER A 515 31.47 16.50 0.42
N ARG A 516 32.16 15.86 -0.54
CA ARG A 516 33.07 14.72 -0.29
C ARG A 516 34.51 15.15 0.03
N GLY A 517 34.72 16.37 0.53
CA GLY A 517 36.04 16.88 0.89
C GLY A 517 36.97 17.23 -0.28
N SER A 518 36.52 17.03 -1.52
CA SER A 518 37.23 17.46 -2.73
C SER A 518 36.68 18.82 -3.22
N PRO A 519 37.50 19.68 -3.86
CA PRO A 519 37.07 21.01 -4.29
C PRO A 519 36.02 20.98 -5.41
N ARG A 520 35.89 19.86 -6.14
CA ARG A 520 34.85 19.63 -7.16
C ARG A 520 34.45 18.17 -7.11
N THR A 521 33.22 17.89 -6.69
CA THR A 521 32.70 16.52 -6.65
C THR A 521 31.62 16.37 -7.71
N GLN A 522 31.77 15.41 -8.63
CA GLN A 522 30.70 15.06 -9.55
C GLN A 522 29.68 14.19 -8.82
N HIS A 523 28.40 14.48 -9.05
CA HIS A 523 27.27 13.74 -8.53
C HIS A 523 26.37 13.31 -9.69
N ASN A 524 26.21 12.01 -9.88
CA ASN A 524 25.21 11.46 -10.79
C ASN A 524 23.97 11.11 -9.98
N LEU A 525 22.90 11.85 -10.23
CA LEU A 525 21.58 11.58 -9.68
C LEU A 525 20.73 10.92 -10.74
N THR A 526 19.81 10.07 -10.30
CA THR A 526 18.85 9.41 -11.17
C THR A 526 17.45 9.77 -10.70
N LEU A 527 16.68 10.35 -11.60
CA LEU A 527 15.25 10.62 -11.43
C LEU A 527 14.47 9.48 -12.09
N TYR A 528 13.74 8.74 -11.26
CA TYR A 528 12.84 7.70 -11.70
C TYR A 528 11.40 8.20 -11.69
N LEU A 529 10.67 7.91 -12.75
CA LEU A 529 9.22 8.04 -12.81
C LEU A 529 8.64 6.63 -12.92
N PHE A 530 7.93 6.21 -11.87
CA PHE A 530 7.23 4.94 -11.86
C PHE A 530 5.73 5.13 -12.02
N SER A 531 5.10 4.23 -12.76
CA SER A 531 3.65 4.05 -12.64
C SER A 531 3.35 3.26 -11.37
N ASP A 532 2.27 3.61 -10.67
CA ASP A 532 1.82 2.80 -9.53
C ASP A 532 0.89 1.64 -9.92
N SER A 533 0.61 1.49 -11.22
CA SER A 533 -0.38 0.55 -11.72
C SER A 533 0.07 -0.24 -12.95
N TYR A 534 0.90 0.33 -13.84
CA TYR A 534 1.31 -0.32 -15.08
C TYR A 534 2.76 -0.79 -15.01
N VAL A 535 3.05 -1.89 -15.71
CA VAL A 535 4.39 -2.44 -15.84
C VAL A 535 5.03 -1.94 -17.15
N GLY A 536 6.31 -1.57 -17.10
CA GLY A 536 7.10 -1.24 -18.29
C GLY A 536 6.85 0.15 -18.88
N LEU A 537 6.19 1.05 -18.14
CA LEU A 537 6.08 2.48 -18.47
C LEU A 537 7.02 3.35 -17.64
N ASP A 538 7.91 2.72 -16.89
CA ASP A 538 8.82 3.41 -15.98
C ASP A 538 9.93 4.10 -16.77
N GLN A 539 10.30 5.30 -16.34
CA GLN A 539 11.33 6.11 -16.99
C GLN A 539 12.46 6.39 -16.02
N GLN A 540 13.68 6.36 -16.53
CA GLN A 540 14.89 6.70 -15.81
C GLN A 540 15.55 7.88 -16.51
N ILE A 541 15.85 8.93 -15.74
CA ILE A 541 16.52 10.14 -16.21
C ILE A 541 17.79 10.34 -15.42
N GLU A 542 18.93 10.43 -16.10
CA GLU A 542 20.22 10.69 -15.47
C GLU A 542 20.53 12.19 -15.47
N LEU A 543 20.85 12.71 -14.29
CA LEU A 543 21.11 14.12 -14.03
C LEU A 543 22.52 14.27 -13.45
N GLN A 544 23.39 14.97 -14.17
CA GLN A 544 24.78 15.19 -13.75
C GLN A 544 24.96 16.57 -13.11
N PHE A 545 25.46 16.58 -11.88
CA PHE A 545 25.77 17.80 -11.12
C PHE A 545 27.24 17.86 -10.73
N GLU A 546 27.82 19.06 -10.68
CA GLU A 546 29.16 19.30 -10.16
C GLU A 546 29.04 20.17 -8.90
N SER A 547 29.34 19.61 -7.73
CA SER A 547 29.31 20.36 -6.48
C SER A 547 30.60 21.13 -6.26
N ILE A 548 30.46 22.41 -5.89
CA ILE A 548 31.53 23.35 -5.57
C ILE A 548 31.36 23.76 -4.11
N PRO A 549 32.42 23.79 -3.28
CA PRO A 549 32.33 24.26 -1.91
C PRO A 549 31.85 25.71 -1.89
N CYS A 550 30.90 26.01 -1.00
CA CYS A 550 30.52 27.39 -0.76
C CYS A 550 31.70 28.07 -0.04
N GLU A 551 32.41 28.97 -0.73
CA GLU A 551 33.36 29.85 -0.07
C GLU A 551 32.56 30.68 0.94
N LYS A 552 32.70 30.35 2.24
CA LYS A 552 32.32 31.30 3.29
C LYS A 552 33.21 32.50 3.07
N GLY A 553 32.63 33.60 2.57
CA GLY A 553 33.36 34.85 2.40
C GLY A 553 34.00 35.21 3.74
N ASN A 554 35.34 35.18 3.80
CA ASN A 554 36.10 35.94 4.76
C ASN A 554 35.73 37.41 4.57
N ASN A 555 34.77 37.88 5.36
CA ASN A 555 34.45 39.30 5.52
C ASN A 555 34.44 39.68 7.01
N ASP A 556 35.26 39.00 7.82
CA ASP A 556 35.64 39.43 9.17
C ASP A 556 37.15 39.69 9.19
N GLU A 557 37.60 40.69 8.43
CA GLU A 557 38.92 41.32 8.62
C GLU A 557 38.99 42.63 7.82
N SER A 558 38.43 43.70 8.36
CA SER A 558 38.92 45.10 8.27
C SER A 558 37.84 46.08 8.74
N GLY A 559 37.98 46.50 10.00
CA GLY A 559 37.08 47.47 10.60
C GLY A 559 37.50 47.84 12.02
N GLU A 560 38.79 48.10 12.26
CA GLU A 560 39.17 49.01 13.34
C GLU A 560 38.53 50.37 13.01
N ALA A 561 37.48 50.72 13.75
CA ALA A 561 37.00 52.08 13.88
C ALA A 561 36.57 52.30 15.33
N GLU A 562 37.31 53.20 15.96
CA GLU A 562 37.17 53.72 17.30
C GLU A 562 35.76 54.24 17.66
N SER A 563 35.50 54.23 18.97
CA SER A 563 34.84 55.29 19.74
C SER A 563 33.30 55.30 19.90
N SER A 564 32.91 55.29 21.18
CA SER A 564 31.80 56.03 21.82
C SER A 564 30.37 55.55 21.48
N TRP A 565 29.51 55.14 22.42
CA TRP A 565 29.16 55.63 23.76
C TRP A 565 28.58 54.48 24.59
#